data_AF-V4MP84-F1
#
_entry.id   AF-V4MP84-F1
#
_cell.length_a   1.000
_cell.length_b   1.000
_cell.length_c   1.000
_cell.angle_alpha   90.00
_cell.angle_beta   90.00
_cell.angle_gamma   90.00
#
_symmetry.space_group_name_H-M   'P 1'
#
loop_
_entity.id
_entity.type
_entity.pdbx_description
1 polymer ?
#
loop_
_entity_poly.entity_id
_entity_poly.type
_entity_poly.pdbx_seq_one_letter_code
_entity_poly.pdbx_strand_id
1 'polypeptide(L)'
;MKKNKKMNMMTISLTEDLWTLILSRLPLKSIATSKLVCKHWKSIAESQFLRKHFLSHHQNSHSSWSVMWRDGRNKNAPEEVVAHYGCDVWGLPRSLGSYVSSFINSMTTTKTQEVRVLAYTEVGLILISSKEPVNYNPTYYVANPISRKYVEIPPLPVHRKVYYFNPTGLVTRIENGELLGYKVVLMDSSKCGKGVLSLLIYSSETCKWSFKTLRSSLPLSLVYWQQSVSMSGNLHWAGTTADKKYAIVSHDFYATGTESDRCRVTINPDVENFKDDYKGGVWTSSQGFLMLMNILEEDKLKVWRLKSGEWEHVSQISSVCFKPDFNDIFPLAMNRFDGETLYLSSENHKRQKRKRLVSTNLYNKGKLGLHNKLERTSDGLTLSFTMASSIMERSIYDSELCTFVLPRWLYRIPSSPS
;
A
#
# COMPACT_ATOMS: atom_id res chain seq x y z
N MET A 1 4.93 58.27 44.84
CA MET A 1 3.81 57.34 44.60
C MET A 1 3.37 57.41 43.14
N LYS A 2 3.75 56.43 42.31
CA LYS A 2 3.10 56.18 41.01
C LYS A 2 2.52 54.76 41.06
N LYS A 3 1.19 54.65 41.17
CA LYS A 3 0.46 53.39 41.04
C LYS A 3 0.53 52.97 39.58
N ASN A 4 1.37 51.97 39.25
CA ASN A 4 1.29 51.28 37.97
C ASN A 4 -0.01 50.48 37.94
N LYS A 5 -0.96 50.97 37.14
CA LYS A 5 -2.21 50.28 36.82
C LYS A 5 -1.83 49.08 35.94
N LYS A 6 -1.86 47.88 36.52
CA LYS A 6 -1.66 46.61 35.80
C LYS A 6 -2.82 46.49 34.79
N MET A 7 -2.57 46.75 33.50
CA MET A 7 -3.54 46.42 32.45
C MET A 7 -3.68 44.89 32.44
N ASN A 8 -4.82 44.39 32.89
CA ASN A 8 -5.24 43.04 32.59
C ASN A 8 -5.44 42.97 31.07
N MET A 9 -4.45 42.45 30.35
CA MET A 9 -4.68 41.87 29.03
C MET A 9 -5.70 40.75 29.25
N MET A 10 -6.95 40.98 28.85
CA MET A 10 -7.89 39.90 28.65
C MET A 10 -7.28 39.01 27.56
N THR A 11 -6.65 37.91 27.95
CA THR A 11 -6.34 36.81 27.05
C THR A 11 -7.67 36.27 26.57
N ILE A 12 -8.08 36.69 25.37
CA ILE A 12 -9.20 36.09 24.66
C ILE A 12 -8.82 34.62 24.42
N SER A 13 -9.30 33.72 25.27
CA SER A 13 -9.14 32.29 25.05
C SER A 13 -10.23 31.83 24.10
N LEU A 14 -9.85 31.40 22.90
CA LEU A 14 -10.76 30.70 22.00
C LEU A 14 -11.30 29.44 22.70
N THR A 15 -12.59 29.16 22.52
CA THR A 15 -13.22 27.94 23.04
C THR A 15 -12.68 26.69 22.32
N GLU A 16 -12.85 25.51 22.92
CA GLU A 16 -12.41 24.24 22.31
C GLU A 16 -13.07 23.98 20.96
N ASP A 17 -14.34 24.38 20.81
CA ASP A 17 -15.07 24.27 19.54
C ASP A 17 -14.44 25.14 18.45
N LEU A 18 -14.07 26.38 18.78
CA LEU A 18 -13.40 27.27 17.83
C LEU A 18 -12.02 26.75 17.45
N TRP A 19 -11.24 26.25 18.41
CA TRP A 19 -9.97 25.58 18.12
C TRP A 19 -10.16 24.36 17.23
N THR A 20 -11.20 23.57 17.47
CA THR A 20 -11.52 22.41 16.65
C THR A 20 -11.83 22.81 15.21
N LEU A 21 -12.65 23.85 15.01
CA LEU A 21 -12.97 24.37 13.69
C LEU A 21 -11.70 24.88 12.98
N ILE A 22 -10.83 25.61 13.67
CA ILE A 22 -9.55 26.09 13.12
C ILE A 22 -8.66 24.92 12.73
N LEU A 23 -8.39 23.98 13.66
CA LEU A 23 -7.50 22.86 13.43
C LEU A 23 -8.02 21.92 12.33
N SER A 24 -9.34 21.72 12.21
CA SER A 24 -9.94 20.85 11.20
C SER A 24 -9.66 21.30 9.76
N ARG A 25 -9.34 22.58 9.55
CA ARG A 25 -9.01 23.17 8.24
C ARG A 25 -7.52 23.08 7.93
N LEU A 26 -6.68 22.75 8.90
CA LEU A 26 -5.24 22.64 8.71
C LEU A 26 -4.85 21.23 8.25
N PRO A 27 -3.80 21.07 7.44
CA PRO A 27 -3.29 19.75 7.09
C PRO A 27 -2.85 18.94 8.33
N LEU A 28 -2.90 17.61 8.25
CA LEU A 28 -2.52 16.70 9.35
C LEU A 28 -1.10 16.94 9.86
N LYS A 29 -0.16 17.36 9.00
CA LYS A 29 1.19 17.75 9.42
C LYS A 29 1.17 18.92 10.43
N SER A 30 0.33 19.93 10.18
CA SER A 30 0.16 21.08 11.07
C SER A 30 -0.54 20.68 12.36
N ILE A 31 -1.57 19.82 12.29
CA ILE A 31 -2.25 19.28 13.48
C ILE A 31 -1.27 18.43 14.33
N ALA A 32 -0.40 17.65 13.69
CA ALA A 32 0.59 16.84 14.42
C ALA A 32 1.61 17.70 15.17
N THR A 33 2.04 18.81 14.58
CA THR A 33 3.00 19.75 15.21
C THR A 33 2.34 20.62 16.28
N SER A 34 1.05 20.95 16.15
CA SER A 34 0.30 21.73 17.16
C SER A 34 0.25 21.04 18.54
N LYS A 35 0.34 19.70 18.57
CA LYS A 35 0.45 18.89 19.81
C LYS A 35 1.67 19.24 20.67
N LEU A 36 2.69 19.86 20.09
CA LEU A 36 3.92 20.24 20.79
C LEU A 36 3.83 21.64 21.43
N VAL A 37 2.80 22.42 21.11
CA VAL A 37 2.66 23.82 21.57
C VAL A 37 2.23 23.88 23.03
N CYS A 38 1.14 23.20 23.40
CA CYS A 38 0.65 23.15 24.78
C CYS A 38 -0.25 21.93 25.04
N LYS A 39 -0.49 21.62 26.32
CA LYS A 39 -1.34 20.49 26.75
C LYS A 39 -2.77 20.59 26.22
N HIS A 40 -3.32 21.80 26.17
CA HIS A 40 -4.68 22.05 25.69
C HIS A 40 -4.81 21.72 24.19
N TRP A 41 -3.91 22.22 23.35
CA TRP A 41 -3.90 21.92 21.91
C TRP A 41 -3.65 20.44 21.63
N LYS A 42 -2.78 19.80 22.42
CA LYS A 42 -2.59 18.34 22.34
C LYS A 42 -3.90 17.59 22.62
N SER A 43 -4.65 17.98 23.65
CA SER A 43 -5.93 17.36 24.00
C SER A 43 -6.95 17.49 22.86
N ILE A 44 -7.09 18.69 22.29
CA ILE A 44 -7.99 18.93 21.14
C ILE A 44 -7.54 18.13 19.91
N ALA A 45 -6.23 18.15 19.61
CA ALA A 45 -5.64 17.45 18.46
C ALA A 45 -5.70 15.91 18.55
N GLU A 46 -6.01 15.37 19.72
CA GLU A 46 -6.19 13.93 19.97
C GLU A 46 -7.66 13.56 20.21
N SER A 47 -8.56 14.55 20.20
CA SER A 47 -9.99 14.35 20.43
C SER A 47 -10.68 13.64 19.25
N GLN A 48 -11.67 12.81 19.56
CA GLN A 48 -12.54 12.21 18.55
C GLN A 48 -13.38 13.28 17.82
N PHE A 49 -13.68 14.38 18.50
CA PHE A 49 -14.47 15.49 17.97
C PHE A 49 -13.76 16.21 16.81
N LEU A 50 -12.47 16.55 16.98
CA LEU A 50 -11.65 17.11 15.90
C LEU A 50 -11.57 16.14 14.73
N ARG A 51 -11.34 14.85 15.00
CA ARG A 51 -11.23 13.86 13.93
C ARG A 51 -12.50 13.76 13.09
N LYS A 52 -13.67 13.73 13.72
CA LYS A 52 -14.96 13.74 13.00
C LYS A 52 -15.11 15.00 12.14
N HIS A 53 -14.81 16.18 12.69
CA HIS A 53 -14.86 17.45 11.96
C HIS A 53 -13.88 17.49 10.80
N PHE A 54 -12.64 17.05 11.01
CA PHE A 54 -11.62 16.97 9.98
C PHE A 54 -12.06 16.03 8.83
N LEU A 55 -12.53 14.82 9.16
CA LEU A 55 -12.97 13.86 8.14
C LEU A 55 -14.19 14.35 7.34
N SER A 56 -15.08 15.11 7.99
CA SER A 56 -16.21 15.77 7.31
C SER A 56 -15.74 16.91 6.40
N HIS A 57 -14.88 17.80 6.90
CA HIS A 57 -14.33 18.91 6.12
C HIS A 57 -13.56 18.43 4.88
N HIS A 58 -12.82 17.34 5.00
CA HIS A 58 -11.99 16.77 3.93
C HIS A 58 -12.65 15.59 3.22
N GLN A 59 -13.99 15.46 3.23
CA GLN A 59 -14.71 14.30 2.67
C GLN A 59 -14.46 14.07 1.18
N ASN A 60 -14.23 15.14 0.43
CA ASN A 60 -13.96 15.12 -1.02
C ASN A 60 -12.46 15.20 -1.34
N SER A 61 -11.60 15.24 -0.33
CA SER A 61 -10.16 15.37 -0.52
C SER A 61 -9.50 14.00 -0.63
N HIS A 62 -8.61 13.85 -1.60
CA HIS A 62 -7.83 12.63 -1.79
C HIS A 62 -6.52 12.67 -1.00
N SER A 63 -6.10 11.51 -0.47
CA SER A 63 -4.81 11.36 0.19
C SER A 63 -3.68 11.18 -0.82
N SER A 64 -2.45 11.46 -0.39
CA SER A 64 -1.26 11.06 -1.16
C SER A 64 -1.17 9.53 -1.27
N TRP A 65 -0.69 9.06 -2.42
CA TRP A 65 -0.44 7.65 -2.67
C TRP A 65 0.67 7.47 -3.69
N SER A 66 1.33 6.31 -3.65
CA SER A 66 2.43 5.98 -4.52
C SER A 66 2.38 4.52 -4.97
N VAL A 67 2.89 4.26 -6.17
CA VAL A 67 3.21 2.92 -6.66
C VAL A 67 4.69 2.67 -6.37
N MET A 68 4.94 1.75 -5.46
CA MET A 68 6.27 1.34 -5.03
C MET A 68 6.67 0.08 -5.78
N TRP A 69 7.91 0.03 -6.24
CA TRP A 69 8.53 -1.18 -6.77
C TRP A 69 9.52 -1.73 -5.75
N ARG A 70 9.30 -2.99 -5.36
CA ARG A 70 10.21 -3.70 -4.46
C ARG A 70 11.22 -4.47 -5.31
N ASP A 71 12.49 -4.09 -5.24
CA ASP A 71 13.58 -4.89 -5.83
C ASP A 71 13.95 -6.00 -4.84
N GLY A 72 13.53 -7.23 -5.13
CA GLY A 72 13.78 -8.40 -4.30
C GLY A 72 15.26 -8.73 -4.07
N ARG A 73 16.21 -8.15 -4.85
CA ARG A 73 17.62 -8.60 -4.80
C ARG A 73 18.56 -7.63 -4.09
N ASN A 74 18.60 -6.33 -4.38
CA ASN A 74 19.78 -5.53 -4.02
C ASN A 74 19.58 -4.10 -3.47
N LYS A 75 18.36 -3.68 -3.09
CA LYS A 75 18.15 -2.31 -2.57
C LYS A 75 17.52 -2.27 -1.16
N ASN A 76 18.04 -1.36 -0.33
CA ASN A 76 17.53 -1.11 1.03
C ASN A 76 16.20 -0.37 1.00
N ALA A 77 16.06 0.55 0.03
CA ALA A 77 14.85 1.35 -0.17
C ALA A 77 14.16 0.95 -1.50
N PRO A 78 12.82 0.88 -1.51
CA PRO A 78 12.04 0.68 -2.72
C PRO A 78 12.22 1.84 -3.70
N GLU A 79 11.98 1.57 -4.98
CA GLU A 79 11.84 2.65 -5.97
C GLU A 79 10.39 3.09 -6.05
N GLU A 80 10.16 4.39 -6.26
CA GLU A 80 8.82 4.95 -6.44
C GLU A 80 8.60 5.20 -7.94
N VAL A 81 7.61 4.50 -8.51
CA VAL A 81 7.34 4.54 -9.95
C VAL A 81 6.40 5.69 -10.29
N VAL A 82 5.28 5.77 -9.58
CA VAL A 82 4.26 6.81 -9.71
C VAL A 82 3.99 7.37 -8.32
N ALA A 83 3.87 8.69 -8.20
CA ALA A 83 3.47 9.33 -6.95
C ALA A 83 2.45 10.44 -7.18
N HIS A 84 1.46 10.49 -6.29
CA HIS A 84 0.57 11.63 -6.09
C HIS A 84 0.81 12.18 -4.69
N TYR A 85 1.26 13.42 -4.60
CA TYR A 85 1.53 14.07 -3.32
C TYR A 85 1.18 15.56 -3.35
N GLY A 86 1.34 16.26 -2.23
CA GLY A 86 0.91 17.65 -2.10
C GLY A 86 -0.58 17.80 -1.76
N CYS A 87 -1.24 16.75 -1.28
CA CYS A 87 -2.65 16.83 -0.88
C CYS A 87 -2.88 17.74 0.33
N ASP A 88 -4.03 18.40 0.35
CA ASP A 88 -4.46 19.26 1.45
C ASP A 88 -4.65 18.50 2.77
N VAL A 89 -5.04 17.21 2.68
CA VAL A 89 -5.24 16.35 3.86
C VAL A 89 -3.98 16.26 4.69
N TRP A 90 -2.82 16.06 4.06
CA TRP A 90 -1.56 15.86 4.77
C TRP A 90 -0.61 17.06 4.74
N GLY A 91 -0.66 17.86 3.67
CA GLY A 91 0.22 19.00 3.47
C GLY A 91 1.69 18.58 3.37
N LEU A 92 1.96 17.43 2.75
CA LEU A 92 3.32 16.92 2.57
C LEU A 92 3.94 17.46 1.27
N PRO A 93 5.10 18.13 1.33
CA PRO A 93 5.75 18.73 0.16
C PRO A 93 6.50 17.72 -0.73
N ARG A 94 6.60 16.45 -0.32
CA ARG A 94 7.37 15.42 -1.02
C ARG A 94 6.54 14.15 -1.19
N SER A 95 6.97 13.30 -2.13
CA SER A 95 6.37 12.00 -2.38
C SER A 95 6.55 11.02 -1.22
N LEU A 96 5.71 9.99 -1.16
CA LEU A 96 5.78 8.99 -0.08
C LEU A 96 7.08 8.19 -0.15
N GLY A 97 7.55 7.86 -1.35
CA GLY A 97 8.84 7.21 -1.56
C GLY A 97 10.00 8.01 -0.96
N SER A 98 9.98 9.34 -1.08
CA SER A 98 10.98 10.21 -0.44
C SER A 98 10.99 10.06 1.09
N TYR A 99 9.82 10.01 1.73
CA TYR A 99 9.71 9.79 3.17
C TYR A 99 10.15 8.40 3.59
N VAL A 100 9.78 7.36 2.85
CA VAL A 100 10.21 5.98 3.09
C VAL A 100 11.73 5.89 3.00
N SER A 101 12.34 6.36 1.92
CA SER A 101 13.80 6.34 1.73
C SER A 101 14.52 7.12 2.82
N SER A 102 14.01 8.30 3.19
CA SER A 102 14.58 9.10 4.28
C SER A 102 14.51 8.40 5.64
N PHE A 103 13.41 7.70 5.92
CA PHE A 103 13.23 6.93 7.14
C PHE A 103 14.19 5.72 7.19
N ILE A 104 14.23 4.94 6.12
CA ILE A 104 15.11 3.77 5.98
C ILE A 104 16.58 4.16 6.15
N ASN A 105 17.02 5.21 5.45
CA ASN A 105 18.40 5.69 5.58
C ASN A 105 18.74 6.13 7.01
N SER A 106 17.79 6.74 7.74
CA SER A 106 18.05 7.07 9.15
C SER A 106 18.17 5.84 10.03
N MET A 107 17.36 4.80 9.78
CA MET A 107 17.39 3.55 10.54
C MET A 107 18.69 2.77 10.32
N THR A 108 19.16 2.68 9.07
CA THR A 108 20.43 2.03 8.73
C THR A 108 21.63 2.71 9.39
N THR A 109 21.66 4.05 9.41
CA THR A 109 22.72 4.80 10.10
C THR A 109 22.71 4.53 11.60
N THR A 110 21.53 4.49 12.23
CA THR A 110 21.44 4.30 13.70
C THR A 110 21.73 2.87 14.16
N LYS A 111 21.33 1.85 13.40
CA LYS A 111 21.43 0.44 13.83
C LYS A 111 22.61 -0.32 13.21
N THR A 112 23.41 0.32 12.35
CA THR A 112 24.47 -0.30 11.51
C THR A 112 24.04 -1.54 10.70
N GLN A 113 22.73 -1.84 10.65
CA GLN A 113 22.14 -2.97 9.96
C GLN A 113 21.44 -2.51 8.68
N GLU A 114 21.61 -3.27 7.60
CA GLU A 114 20.86 -3.09 6.36
C GLU A 114 19.39 -3.44 6.62
N VAL A 115 18.45 -2.54 6.31
CA VAL A 115 17.01 -2.82 6.45
C VAL A 115 16.33 -2.86 5.08
N ARG A 116 15.24 -3.64 4.97
CA ARG A 116 14.46 -3.79 3.75
C ARG A 116 12.98 -3.63 4.03
N VAL A 117 12.26 -2.96 3.13
CA VAL A 117 10.80 -2.85 3.19
C VAL A 117 10.16 -4.07 2.54
N LEU A 118 9.27 -4.72 3.28
CA LEU A 118 8.64 -5.99 2.90
C LEU A 118 7.19 -5.83 2.44
N ALA A 119 6.44 -4.90 3.03
CA ALA A 119 5.03 -4.65 2.69
C ALA A 119 4.63 -3.19 2.92
N TYR A 120 3.62 -2.75 2.18
CA TYR A 120 2.97 -1.45 2.30
C TYR A 120 1.47 -1.67 2.56
N THR A 121 0.85 -0.74 3.27
CA THR A 121 -0.59 -0.78 3.55
C THR A 121 -1.31 0.46 3.07
N GLU A 122 -2.64 0.38 3.05
CA GLU A 122 -3.52 1.52 2.77
C GLU A 122 -3.65 2.52 3.94
N VAL A 123 -2.97 2.25 5.05
CA VAL A 123 -3.03 3.04 6.29
C VAL A 123 -1.71 3.71 6.64
N GLY A 124 -0.81 3.85 5.67
CA GLY A 124 0.45 4.57 5.85
C GLY A 124 1.46 3.81 6.72
N LEU A 125 1.26 2.50 6.92
CA LEU A 125 2.21 1.62 7.62
C LEU A 125 3.01 0.78 6.63
N ILE A 126 4.25 0.48 7.02
CA ILE A 126 5.16 -0.40 6.29
C ILE A 126 5.71 -1.49 7.22
N LEU A 127 5.94 -2.67 6.66
CA LEU A 127 6.68 -3.75 7.31
C LEU A 127 8.14 -3.68 6.86
N ILE A 128 9.06 -3.74 7.81
CA ILE A 128 10.50 -3.68 7.58
C ILE A 128 11.15 -4.90 8.22
N SER A 129 12.18 -5.46 7.60
CA SER A 129 13.11 -6.38 8.25
C SER A 129 14.50 -5.78 8.33
N SER A 130 15.21 -6.06 9.42
CA SER A 130 16.67 -5.99 9.41
C SER A 130 17.23 -7.23 8.72
N LYS A 131 18.27 -7.04 7.91
CA LYS A 131 19.18 -8.13 7.55
C LYS A 131 20.08 -8.38 8.74
N GLU A 132 20.01 -9.58 9.27
CA GLU A 132 20.99 -10.07 10.24
C GLU A 132 22.05 -10.95 9.55
N PRO A 133 23.22 -11.17 10.17
CA PRO A 133 24.21 -12.11 9.65
C PRO A 133 23.60 -13.50 9.42
N VAL A 134 24.26 -14.31 8.58
CA VAL A 134 23.80 -15.59 7.99
C VAL A 134 23.26 -16.65 9.00
N ASN A 135 23.31 -16.40 10.31
CA ASN A 135 22.91 -17.33 11.37
C ASN A 135 21.79 -16.81 12.29
N TYR A 136 21.20 -15.64 12.04
CA TYR A 136 20.15 -15.07 12.89
C TYR A 136 18.85 -14.82 12.12
N ASN A 137 17.73 -14.96 12.85
CA ASN A 137 16.42 -14.62 12.32
C ASN A 137 16.33 -13.10 12.14
N PRO A 138 15.74 -12.61 11.03
CA PRO A 138 15.55 -11.18 10.85
C PRO A 138 14.65 -10.61 11.94
N THR A 139 15.00 -9.42 12.44
CA THR A 139 14.11 -8.65 13.31
C THR A 139 13.13 -7.86 12.45
N TYR A 140 11.85 -7.90 12.79
CA TYR A 140 10.80 -7.20 12.05
C TYR A 140 10.35 -5.93 12.77
N TYR A 141 9.92 -4.94 11.99
CA TYR A 141 9.40 -3.67 12.48
C TYR A 141 8.15 -3.28 11.71
N VAL A 142 7.16 -2.75 12.41
CA VAL A 142 6.04 -2.03 11.78
C VAL A 142 6.24 -0.54 12.01
N ALA A 143 6.28 0.22 10.93
CA ALA A 143 6.67 1.63 10.96
C ALA A 143 5.68 2.52 10.22
N ASN A 144 5.58 3.76 10.70
CA ASN A 144 5.01 4.88 9.96
C ASN A 144 6.17 5.81 9.54
N PRO A 145 6.54 5.85 8.25
CA PRO A 145 7.69 6.64 7.78
C PRO A 145 7.45 8.15 7.85
N ILE A 146 6.18 8.59 7.84
CA ILE A 146 5.81 10.01 7.92
C ILE A 146 6.01 10.52 9.35
N SER A 147 5.47 9.80 10.34
CA SER A 147 5.64 10.17 11.74
C SER A 147 6.99 9.74 12.32
N ARG A 148 7.78 8.97 11.57
CA ARG A 148 9.05 8.35 11.98
C ARG A 148 8.93 7.52 13.26
N LYS A 149 7.77 6.90 13.49
CA LYS A 149 7.54 5.99 14.62
C LYS A 149 7.58 4.56 14.13
N TYR A 150 8.07 3.65 14.95
CA TYR A 150 8.08 2.23 14.67
C TYR A 150 7.93 1.41 15.95
N VAL A 151 7.44 0.18 15.79
CA VAL A 151 7.35 -0.83 16.84
C VAL A 151 8.18 -2.02 16.38
N GLU A 152 9.06 -2.48 17.26
CA GLU A 152 9.83 -3.71 17.06
C GLU A 152 8.96 -4.92 17.38
N ILE A 153 8.96 -5.90 16.48
CA ILE A 153 8.18 -7.13 16.63
C ILE A 153 9.02 -8.13 17.44
N PRO A 154 8.42 -8.83 18.41
CA PRO A 154 9.13 -9.85 19.19
C PRO A 154 9.83 -10.87 18.30
N PRO A 155 10.97 -11.42 18.75
CA PRO A 155 11.72 -12.41 17.98
C PRO A 155 10.84 -13.61 17.64
N LEU A 156 11.18 -14.26 16.53
CA LEU A 156 10.46 -15.45 16.11
C LEU A 156 10.62 -16.57 17.16
N PRO A 157 9.58 -17.42 17.36
CA PRO A 157 9.69 -18.56 18.26
C PRO A 157 10.88 -19.47 17.89
N VAL A 158 11.63 -19.93 18.89
CA VAL A 158 12.77 -20.84 18.70
C VAL A 158 12.25 -22.23 18.33
N HIS A 159 11.98 -22.45 17.05
CA HIS A 159 11.49 -23.73 16.55
C HIS A 159 12.08 -24.00 15.15
N ARG A 160 12.65 -25.20 14.93
CA ARG A 160 13.33 -25.58 13.66
C ARG A 160 12.47 -25.44 12.39
N LYS A 161 11.15 -25.36 12.53
CA LYS A 161 10.22 -25.18 11.39
C LYS A 161 10.11 -23.73 10.92
N VAL A 162 10.60 -22.76 11.68
CA VAL A 162 10.43 -21.32 11.40
C VAL A 162 11.32 -20.83 10.25
N TYR A 163 12.42 -21.54 9.95
CA TYR A 163 13.34 -21.18 8.85
C TYR A 163 12.70 -21.17 7.45
N TYR A 164 11.55 -21.84 7.27
CA TYR A 164 10.84 -21.91 5.99
C TYR A 164 9.81 -20.81 5.80
N PHE A 165 9.58 -19.96 6.81
CA PHE A 165 8.56 -18.92 6.76
C PHE A 165 9.13 -17.63 6.16
N ASN A 166 8.62 -17.27 4.99
CA ASN A 166 8.98 -16.02 4.33
C ASN A 166 8.00 -14.90 4.70
N PRO A 167 8.46 -13.66 4.91
CA PRO A 167 7.56 -12.54 5.11
C PRO A 167 6.67 -12.35 3.89
N THR A 168 5.36 -12.33 4.14
CA THR A 168 4.39 -12.28 3.05
C THR A 168 3.46 -11.07 3.12
N GLY A 169 3.26 -10.45 4.28
CA GLY A 169 2.42 -9.27 4.34
C GLY A 169 2.23 -8.65 5.71
N LEU A 170 1.64 -7.46 5.69
CA LEU A 170 1.17 -6.71 6.85
C LEU A 170 -0.29 -6.39 6.62
N VAL A 171 -1.15 -6.88 7.51
CA VAL A 171 -2.60 -6.64 7.44
C VAL A 171 -3.04 -5.79 8.60
N THR A 172 -3.99 -4.89 8.35
CA THR A 172 -4.47 -3.93 9.34
C THR A 172 -5.97 -4.03 9.50
N ARG A 173 -6.45 -3.87 10.74
CA ARG A 173 -7.87 -3.80 11.09
C ARG A 173 -8.28 -2.38 11.39
N ILE A 174 -9.20 -1.88 10.60
CA ILE A 174 -9.84 -0.58 10.84
C ILE A 174 -11.31 -0.82 11.17
N GLU A 175 -11.79 -0.24 12.26
CA GLU A 175 -13.22 -0.20 12.59
C GLU A 175 -13.59 1.22 12.97
N ASN A 176 -14.71 1.74 12.45
CA ASN A 176 -15.15 3.12 12.68
C ASN A 176 -14.04 4.16 12.38
N GLY A 177 -13.23 3.85 11.36
CA GLY A 177 -12.07 4.62 10.93
C GLY A 177 -10.88 4.59 11.89
N GLU A 178 -10.89 3.77 12.94
CA GLU A 178 -9.78 3.63 13.90
C GLU A 178 -8.95 2.40 13.58
N LEU A 179 -7.63 2.58 13.53
CA LEU A 179 -6.70 1.46 13.43
C LEU A 179 -6.64 0.74 14.78
N LEU A 180 -7.35 -0.39 14.89
CA LEU A 180 -7.43 -1.18 16.12
C LEU A 180 -6.22 -2.09 16.31
N GLY A 181 -5.68 -2.60 15.20
CA GLY A 181 -4.60 -3.58 15.26
C GLY A 181 -4.00 -3.87 13.90
N TYR A 182 -2.90 -4.60 13.93
CA TYR A 182 -2.27 -5.16 12.75
C TYR A 182 -1.77 -6.58 13.02
N LYS A 183 -1.57 -7.34 11.94
CA LYS A 183 -0.92 -8.64 11.99
C LYS A 183 0.23 -8.68 10.99
N VAL A 184 1.37 -9.20 11.43
CA VAL A 184 2.52 -9.51 10.55
C VAL A 184 2.40 -10.98 10.19
N VAL A 185 2.46 -11.27 8.89
CA VAL A 185 2.21 -12.60 8.36
C VAL A 185 3.44 -13.11 7.64
N LEU A 186 3.92 -14.27 8.10
CA LEU A 186 4.93 -15.06 7.40
C LEU A 186 4.28 -16.35 6.87
N MET A 187 4.71 -16.82 5.71
CA MET A 187 4.15 -17.98 5.03
C MET A 187 5.22 -19.03 4.72
N ASP A 188 4.92 -20.28 5.05
CA ASP A 188 5.57 -21.47 4.51
C ASP A 188 4.65 -22.06 3.43
N SER A 189 5.09 -21.97 2.18
CA SER A 189 4.38 -22.44 0.99
C SER A 189 4.80 -23.85 0.55
N SER A 190 5.66 -24.54 1.30
CA SER A 190 6.18 -25.87 0.93
C SER A 190 5.08 -26.93 0.74
N LYS A 191 3.91 -26.73 1.35
CA LYS A 191 2.75 -27.63 1.28
C LYS A 191 1.62 -27.12 0.39
N CYS A 192 1.83 -26.05 -0.38
CA CYS A 192 0.78 -25.49 -1.24
C CYS A 192 0.23 -26.52 -2.24
N GLY A 193 1.08 -27.41 -2.75
CA GLY A 193 0.73 -28.59 -3.58
C GLY A 193 -0.37 -29.48 -3.00
N LYS A 194 -0.49 -29.52 -1.67
CA LYS A 194 -1.51 -30.29 -0.94
C LYS A 194 -2.73 -29.44 -0.56
N GLY A 195 -2.86 -28.25 -1.13
CA GLY A 195 -3.90 -27.27 -0.79
C GLY A 195 -3.74 -26.68 0.61
N VAL A 196 -2.52 -26.67 1.18
CA VAL A 196 -2.26 -26.23 2.56
C VAL A 196 -1.24 -25.10 2.58
N LEU A 197 -1.59 -23.99 3.24
CA LEU A 197 -0.68 -22.89 3.53
C LEU A 197 -0.45 -22.80 5.03
N SER A 198 0.81 -22.86 5.46
CA SER A 198 1.17 -22.69 6.86
C SER A 198 1.59 -21.25 7.11
N LEU A 199 1.00 -20.62 8.11
CA LEU A 199 1.23 -19.22 8.48
C LEU A 199 1.78 -19.11 9.89
N LEU A 200 2.71 -18.19 10.07
CA LEU A 200 3.18 -17.72 11.37
C LEU A 200 2.78 -16.24 11.48
N ILE A 201 1.91 -15.95 12.45
CA ILE A 201 1.19 -14.67 12.54
C ILE A 201 1.50 -14.02 13.87
N TYR A 202 2.07 -12.83 13.84
CA TYR A 202 2.13 -11.94 14.99
C TYR A 202 0.88 -11.06 15.01
N SER A 203 0.24 -10.90 16.18
CA SER A 203 -0.86 -9.95 16.38
C SER A 203 -0.45 -8.83 17.33
N SER A 204 -0.69 -7.58 16.95
CA SER A 204 -0.49 -6.43 17.84
C SER A 204 -1.42 -6.44 19.05
N GLU A 205 -2.58 -7.09 18.95
CA GLU A 205 -3.58 -7.18 20.03
C GLU A 205 -3.10 -8.09 21.16
N THR A 206 -2.48 -9.22 20.82
CA THR A 206 -2.02 -10.22 21.80
C THR A 206 -0.52 -10.12 22.09
N CYS A 207 0.21 -9.35 21.29
CA CYS A 207 1.67 -9.25 21.29
C CYS A 207 2.37 -10.62 21.18
N LYS A 208 1.74 -11.60 20.53
CA LYS A 208 2.24 -12.97 20.42
C LYS A 208 2.24 -13.48 18.99
N TRP A 209 3.20 -14.35 18.70
CA TRP A 209 3.22 -15.19 17.50
C TRP A 209 2.28 -16.39 17.68
N SER A 210 1.62 -16.79 16.60
CA SER A 210 0.72 -17.94 16.55
C SER A 210 0.87 -18.67 15.22
N PHE A 211 0.76 -19.99 15.25
CA PHE A 211 0.72 -20.80 14.03
C PHE A 211 -0.73 -20.95 13.57
N LYS A 212 -0.93 -20.82 12.26
CA LYS A 212 -2.22 -21.03 11.61
C LYS A 212 -2.02 -21.85 10.34
N THR A 213 -2.98 -22.71 10.02
CA THR A 213 -2.97 -23.46 8.77
C THR A 213 -4.22 -23.12 7.99
N LEU A 214 -4.06 -22.67 6.76
CA LEU A 214 -5.16 -22.41 5.84
C LEU A 214 -5.31 -23.59 4.89
N ARG A 215 -6.55 -24.03 4.71
CA ARG A 215 -6.93 -24.96 3.65
C ARG A 215 -7.48 -24.19 2.47
N SER A 216 -6.92 -24.47 1.32
CA SER A 216 -7.39 -23.94 0.05
C SER A 216 -8.60 -24.72 -0.45
N SER A 217 -9.57 -24.03 -1.05
CA SER A 217 -10.69 -24.67 -1.74
C SER A 217 -10.26 -25.44 -2.99
N LEU A 218 -9.10 -25.10 -3.56
CA LEU A 218 -8.53 -25.73 -4.75
C LEU A 218 -7.06 -26.12 -4.51
N PRO A 219 -6.56 -27.24 -5.06
CA PRO A 219 -5.14 -27.55 -5.02
C PRO A 219 -4.32 -26.44 -5.69
N LEU A 220 -3.29 -25.95 -5.01
CA LEU A 220 -2.40 -24.89 -5.50
C LEU A 220 -1.08 -25.51 -5.95
N SER A 221 -0.50 -25.05 -7.06
CA SER A 221 0.86 -25.43 -7.45
C SER A 221 1.90 -24.48 -6.86
N LEU A 222 1.59 -23.18 -6.79
CA LEU A 222 2.48 -22.16 -6.26
C LEU A 222 1.69 -20.98 -5.67
N VAL A 223 2.25 -20.33 -4.65
CA VAL A 223 1.79 -19.03 -4.14
C VAL A 223 2.98 -18.10 -4.08
N TYR A 224 2.86 -16.93 -4.73
CA TYR A 224 3.89 -15.90 -4.76
C TYR A 224 3.79 -15.05 -3.49
N TRP A 225 4.38 -15.55 -2.39
CA TRP A 225 4.32 -14.91 -1.06
C TRP A 225 4.82 -13.46 -1.04
N GLN A 226 5.70 -13.11 -1.98
CA GLN A 226 6.23 -11.77 -2.15
C GLN A 226 5.18 -10.75 -2.62
N GLN A 227 4.17 -11.16 -3.39
CA GLN A 227 3.22 -10.26 -4.02
C GLN A 227 1.89 -10.27 -3.26
N SER A 228 1.84 -9.56 -2.12
CA SER A 228 0.60 -9.40 -1.37
C SER A 228 0.02 -8.01 -1.47
N VAL A 229 -1.30 -7.95 -1.59
CA VAL A 229 -2.09 -6.73 -1.42
C VAL A 229 -2.85 -6.85 -0.11
N SER A 230 -2.66 -5.88 0.79
CA SER A 230 -3.47 -5.75 2.00
C SER A 230 -4.64 -4.83 1.76
N MET A 231 -5.84 -5.29 2.09
CA MET A 231 -7.06 -4.51 1.93
C MET A 231 -8.12 -4.98 2.90
N SER A 232 -8.69 -4.06 3.69
CA SER A 232 -9.86 -4.34 4.55
C SER A 232 -9.73 -5.62 5.40
N GLY A 233 -8.61 -5.80 6.12
CA GLY A 233 -8.39 -6.99 6.96
C GLY A 233 -7.99 -8.28 6.21
N ASN A 234 -7.93 -8.23 4.88
CA ASN A 234 -7.50 -9.33 4.02
C ASN A 234 -6.05 -9.19 3.56
N LEU A 235 -5.42 -10.32 3.27
CA LEU A 235 -4.30 -10.38 2.32
C LEU A 235 -4.73 -11.17 1.09
N HIS A 236 -4.25 -10.67 -0.05
CA HIS A 236 -4.44 -11.26 -1.36
C HIS A 236 -3.08 -11.57 -1.97
N TRP A 237 -2.84 -12.82 -2.34
CA TRP A 237 -1.62 -13.27 -2.99
C TRP A 237 -1.88 -13.74 -4.40
N ALA A 238 -0.97 -13.45 -5.32
CA ALA A 238 -0.93 -14.16 -6.59
C ALA A 238 -0.53 -15.63 -6.37
N GLY A 239 -1.12 -16.53 -7.16
CA GLY A 239 -0.76 -17.94 -7.15
C GLY A 239 -1.20 -18.64 -8.43
N THR A 240 -0.89 -19.93 -8.49
CA THR A 240 -1.31 -20.82 -9.57
C THR A 240 -1.95 -22.07 -8.97
N THR A 241 -3.02 -22.54 -9.60
CA THR A 241 -3.67 -23.81 -9.27
C THR A 241 -2.86 -25.00 -9.78
N ALA A 242 -3.22 -26.22 -9.38
CA ALA A 242 -2.56 -27.44 -9.85
C ALA A 242 -2.65 -27.62 -11.38
N ASP A 243 -3.73 -27.17 -12.02
CA ASP A 243 -3.90 -27.12 -13.48
C ASP A 243 -3.25 -25.89 -14.12
N LYS A 244 -2.30 -25.25 -13.42
CA LYS A 244 -1.50 -24.09 -13.88
C LYS A 244 -2.31 -22.83 -14.24
N LYS A 245 -3.55 -22.72 -13.75
CA LYS A 245 -4.35 -21.51 -13.91
C LYS A 245 -3.89 -20.44 -12.92
N TYR A 246 -3.65 -19.22 -13.42
CA TYR A 246 -3.40 -18.07 -12.55
C TYR A 246 -4.63 -17.78 -11.69
N ALA A 247 -4.41 -17.53 -10.41
CA ALA A 247 -5.47 -17.29 -9.45
C ALA A 247 -5.01 -16.35 -8.34
N ILE A 248 -5.98 -15.75 -7.66
CA ILE A 248 -5.77 -15.05 -6.41
C ILE A 248 -6.10 -15.95 -5.23
N VAL A 249 -5.21 -15.98 -4.25
CA VAL A 249 -5.44 -16.61 -2.95
C VAL A 249 -5.75 -15.49 -1.96
N SER A 250 -6.92 -15.53 -1.34
CA SER A 250 -7.38 -14.50 -0.40
C SER A 250 -7.66 -15.10 0.97
N HIS A 251 -7.32 -14.39 2.03
CA HIS A 251 -7.70 -14.77 3.39
C HIS A 251 -8.02 -13.54 4.24
N ASP A 252 -9.14 -13.61 4.95
CA ASP A 252 -9.52 -12.63 5.98
C ASP A 252 -8.86 -13.04 7.31
N PHE A 253 -7.94 -12.21 7.77
CA PHE A 253 -7.18 -12.47 9.00
C PHE A 253 -7.98 -12.20 10.27
N TYR A 254 -9.16 -11.64 10.17
CA TYR A 254 -10.06 -11.31 11.28
C TYR A 254 -11.38 -12.10 11.21
N ALA A 255 -11.52 -13.01 10.24
CA ALA A 255 -12.65 -13.93 10.18
C ALA A 255 -12.73 -14.85 11.41
N THR A 256 -13.96 -15.15 11.82
CA THR A 256 -14.30 -16.07 12.91
C THR A 256 -15.00 -17.31 12.38
N GLY A 257 -14.97 -18.41 13.15
CA GLY A 257 -15.66 -19.65 12.77
C GLY A 257 -14.96 -20.43 11.66
N THR A 258 -15.73 -21.12 10.82
CA THR A 258 -15.21 -22.05 9.79
C THR A 258 -14.40 -21.37 8.69
N GLU A 259 -14.66 -20.09 8.43
CA GLU A 259 -13.91 -19.30 7.43
C GLU A 259 -12.52 -18.90 7.91
N SER A 260 -12.25 -18.95 9.23
CA SER A 260 -10.93 -18.65 9.78
C SER A 260 -9.86 -19.58 9.21
N ASP A 261 -10.15 -20.86 8.95
CA ASP A 261 -9.10 -21.82 8.58
C ASP A 261 -9.08 -22.13 7.08
N ARG A 262 -9.73 -21.28 6.28
CA ARG A 262 -9.83 -21.42 4.83
C ARG A 262 -9.26 -20.22 4.10
N CYS A 263 -8.62 -20.45 2.97
CA CYS A 263 -8.34 -19.42 1.99
C CYS A 263 -9.22 -19.64 0.75
N ARG A 264 -9.65 -18.52 0.15
CA ARG A 264 -10.41 -18.52 -1.09
C ARG A 264 -9.46 -18.45 -2.25
N VAL A 265 -9.65 -19.33 -3.23
CA VAL A 265 -8.96 -19.26 -4.52
C VAL A 265 -9.94 -18.76 -5.58
N THR A 266 -9.63 -17.65 -6.23
CA THR A 266 -10.44 -17.10 -7.33
C THR A 266 -9.59 -17.10 -8.60
N ILE A 267 -9.99 -17.88 -9.59
CA ILE A 267 -9.24 -18.04 -10.84
C ILE A 267 -9.29 -16.73 -11.64
N ASN A 268 -8.20 -16.38 -12.33
CA ASN A 268 -8.14 -15.22 -13.23
C ASN A 268 -9.23 -15.35 -14.32
N PRO A 269 -10.06 -14.31 -14.53
CA PRO A 269 -11.22 -14.41 -15.42
C PRO A 269 -10.85 -14.61 -16.90
N ASP A 270 -9.62 -14.26 -17.32
CA ASP A 270 -9.16 -14.44 -18.70
C ASP A 270 -8.24 -15.65 -18.89
N VAL A 271 -8.27 -16.63 -17.97
CA VAL A 271 -7.25 -17.70 -17.94
C VAL A 271 -7.14 -18.53 -19.22
N GLU A 272 -8.25 -18.72 -19.93
CA GLU A 272 -8.32 -19.50 -21.18
C GLU A 272 -7.71 -18.77 -22.37
N ASN A 273 -7.50 -17.45 -22.26
CA ASN A 273 -6.94 -16.60 -23.32
C ASN A 273 -5.41 -16.51 -23.27
N PHE A 274 -4.77 -17.26 -22.38
CA PHE A 274 -3.32 -17.25 -22.19
C PHE A 274 -2.67 -18.51 -22.78
N LYS A 275 -1.68 -18.34 -23.65
CA LYS A 275 -0.72 -19.41 -23.99
C LYS A 275 0.29 -19.59 -22.86
N ASP A 276 0.97 -20.73 -22.83
CA ASP A 276 1.85 -21.23 -21.76
C ASP A 276 2.94 -20.25 -21.24
N ASP A 277 3.23 -19.16 -21.96
CA ASP A 277 4.25 -18.16 -21.62
C ASP A 277 3.69 -16.83 -21.06
N TYR A 278 2.37 -16.62 -21.02
CA TYR A 278 1.81 -15.36 -20.51
C TYR A 278 1.82 -15.32 -18.99
N LYS A 279 2.61 -14.39 -18.44
CA LYS A 279 2.73 -14.14 -17.00
C LYS A 279 1.71 -13.07 -16.61
N GLY A 280 0.77 -13.47 -15.75
CA GLY A 280 -0.51 -12.79 -15.46
C GLY A 280 -0.50 -11.26 -15.32
N GLY A 281 -1.67 -10.66 -15.49
CA GLY A 281 -1.87 -9.20 -15.48
C GLY A 281 -1.47 -8.49 -14.18
N VAL A 282 -1.64 -7.18 -14.15
CA VAL A 282 -1.20 -6.32 -13.05
C VAL A 282 -2.31 -6.13 -12.03
N TRP A 283 -1.94 -6.22 -10.75
CA TRP A 283 -2.83 -6.24 -9.61
C TRP A 283 -2.69 -4.91 -8.89
N THR A 284 -3.81 -4.28 -8.58
CA THR A 284 -3.80 -2.97 -7.93
C THR A 284 -5.05 -2.82 -7.07
N SER A 285 -5.17 -1.69 -6.37
CA SER A 285 -6.35 -1.38 -5.57
C SER A 285 -6.93 -0.04 -6.02
N SER A 286 -8.25 0.01 -6.19
CA SER A 286 -8.96 1.24 -6.52
C SER A 286 -10.34 1.22 -5.86
N GLN A 287 -10.74 2.35 -5.28
CA GLN A 287 -12.05 2.50 -4.62
C GLN A 287 -12.36 1.44 -3.54
N GLY A 288 -11.33 0.87 -2.91
CA GLY A 288 -11.50 -0.18 -1.89
C GLY A 288 -11.77 -1.57 -2.47
N PHE A 289 -11.56 -1.75 -3.78
CA PHE A 289 -11.59 -3.05 -4.44
C PHE A 289 -10.20 -3.42 -4.95
N LEU A 290 -9.98 -4.72 -5.04
CA LEU A 290 -8.84 -5.26 -5.76
C LEU A 290 -9.19 -5.28 -7.26
N MET A 291 -8.28 -4.77 -8.06
CA MET A 291 -8.42 -4.63 -9.50
C MET A 291 -7.36 -5.44 -10.21
N LEU A 292 -7.73 -6.07 -11.32
CA LEU A 292 -6.84 -6.80 -12.21
C LEU A 292 -6.88 -6.16 -13.59
N MET A 293 -5.70 -5.86 -14.14
CA MET A 293 -5.52 -5.32 -15.48
C MET A 293 -4.79 -6.35 -16.34
N ASN A 294 -5.49 -6.94 -17.31
CA ASN A 294 -4.95 -7.93 -18.24
C ASN A 294 -4.77 -7.29 -19.62
N ILE A 295 -3.59 -7.48 -20.24
CA ILE A 295 -3.39 -7.17 -21.67
C ILE A 295 -3.39 -8.49 -22.44
N LEU A 296 -4.46 -8.79 -23.17
CA LEU A 296 -4.58 -10.04 -23.92
C LEU A 296 -3.84 -9.99 -25.27
N GLU A 297 -3.56 -11.16 -25.87
CA GLU A 297 -2.91 -11.29 -27.19
C GLU A 297 -3.68 -10.58 -28.33
N GLU A 298 -5.00 -10.42 -28.20
CA GLU A 298 -5.80 -9.58 -29.12
C GLU A 298 -5.57 -8.07 -28.91
N ASP A 299 -4.55 -7.73 -28.15
CA ASP A 299 -4.17 -6.40 -27.74
C ASP A 299 -5.38 -5.66 -27.14
N LYS A 300 -6.03 -6.26 -26.15
CA LYS A 300 -7.14 -5.64 -25.40
C LYS A 300 -6.72 -5.53 -23.95
N LEU A 301 -6.81 -4.32 -23.40
CA LEU A 301 -6.65 -4.08 -21.97
C LEU A 301 -8.00 -4.28 -21.30
N LYS A 302 -8.18 -5.39 -20.59
CA LYS A 302 -9.36 -5.66 -19.77
C LYS A 302 -9.09 -5.31 -18.32
N VAL A 303 -10.10 -4.73 -17.67
CA VAL A 303 -10.07 -4.37 -16.26
C VAL A 303 -11.18 -5.13 -15.54
N TRP A 304 -10.79 -5.83 -14.49
CA TRP A 304 -11.66 -6.63 -13.64
C TRP A 304 -11.61 -6.13 -12.20
N ARG A 305 -12.72 -6.27 -11.50
CA ARG A 305 -12.88 -5.94 -10.07
C ARG A 305 -13.22 -7.20 -9.31
N LEU A 306 -12.52 -7.48 -8.20
CA LEU A 306 -12.89 -8.56 -7.30
C LEU A 306 -13.94 -8.04 -6.30
N LYS A 307 -15.16 -8.56 -6.39
CA LYS A 307 -16.27 -8.19 -5.51
C LYS A 307 -16.90 -9.44 -4.92
N SER A 308 -17.01 -9.49 -3.60
CA SER A 308 -17.54 -10.66 -2.87
C SER A 308 -16.84 -11.98 -3.22
N GLY A 309 -15.57 -11.88 -3.65
CA GLY A 309 -14.71 -12.97 -4.10
C GLY A 309 -15.09 -13.59 -5.44
N GLU A 310 -15.79 -12.84 -6.30
CA GLU A 310 -16.01 -13.13 -7.71
C GLU A 310 -15.48 -11.97 -8.58
N TRP A 311 -15.10 -12.28 -9.82
CA TRP A 311 -14.62 -11.27 -10.76
C TRP A 311 -15.77 -10.62 -11.51
N GLU A 312 -15.83 -9.31 -11.45
CA GLU A 312 -16.75 -8.45 -12.19
C GLU A 312 -15.98 -7.73 -13.29
N HIS A 313 -16.43 -7.83 -14.54
CA HIS A 313 -15.85 -7.08 -15.64
C HIS A 313 -16.19 -5.59 -15.48
N VAL A 314 -15.17 -4.73 -15.49
CA VAL A 314 -15.34 -3.27 -15.33
C VAL A 314 -15.35 -2.59 -16.68
N SER A 315 -14.31 -2.83 -17.49
CA SER A 315 -14.15 -2.18 -18.79
C SER A 315 -13.11 -2.90 -19.64
N GLN A 316 -13.15 -2.62 -20.94
CA GLN A 316 -12.17 -3.09 -21.92
C GLN A 316 -11.80 -1.96 -22.86
N ILE A 317 -10.50 -1.77 -23.09
CA ILE A 317 -9.96 -0.82 -24.06
C ILE A 317 -9.24 -1.58 -25.17
N SER A 318 -9.57 -1.26 -26.43
CA SER A 318 -8.85 -1.81 -27.58
C SER A 318 -7.49 -1.14 -27.75
N SER A 319 -6.45 -1.94 -28.01
CA SER A 319 -5.11 -1.43 -28.32
C SER A 319 -4.99 -0.61 -29.58
N VAL A 320 -5.98 -0.66 -30.48
CA VAL A 320 -5.99 0.22 -31.65
C VAL A 320 -5.97 1.68 -31.20
N CYS A 321 -6.46 1.98 -29.99
CA CYS A 321 -6.36 3.29 -29.36
C CYS A 321 -4.93 3.69 -28.97
N PHE A 322 -4.00 2.73 -28.92
CA PHE A 322 -2.65 2.92 -28.38
C PHE A 322 -1.52 2.66 -29.39
N LYS A 323 -1.74 1.76 -30.35
CA LYS A 323 -0.76 1.35 -31.38
C LYS A 323 -0.20 2.45 -32.28
N PRO A 324 -0.91 3.56 -32.60
CA PRO A 324 -0.34 4.61 -33.46
C PRO A 324 0.93 5.27 -32.88
N ASP A 325 1.05 5.31 -31.55
CA ASP A 325 2.08 6.09 -30.87
C ASP A 325 3.11 5.24 -30.09
N PHE A 326 2.83 3.94 -29.88
CA PHE A 326 3.54 3.10 -28.91
C PHE A 326 3.65 1.62 -29.33
N ASN A 327 4.85 1.04 -29.14
CA ASN A 327 5.13 -0.38 -29.42
C ASN A 327 4.73 -1.29 -28.26
N ASP A 328 5.06 -0.89 -27.04
CA ASP A 328 4.85 -1.68 -25.84
C ASP A 328 4.16 -0.86 -24.76
N ILE A 329 3.12 -1.43 -24.15
CA ILE A 329 2.33 -0.82 -23.08
C ILE A 329 2.28 -1.79 -21.91
N PHE A 330 2.61 -1.26 -20.74
CA PHE A 330 2.64 -2.03 -19.50
C PHE A 330 1.72 -1.37 -18.49
N PRO A 331 0.71 -2.06 -17.96
CA PRO A 331 -0.10 -1.52 -16.88
C PRO A 331 0.78 -1.31 -15.64
N LEU A 332 0.56 -0.22 -14.92
CA LEU A 332 1.28 0.05 -13.68
C LEU A 332 0.34 -0.01 -12.48
N ALA A 333 -0.73 0.79 -12.53
CA ALA A 333 -1.75 0.85 -11.49
C ALA A 333 -3.00 1.55 -12.01
N MET A 334 -4.12 1.35 -11.32
CA MET A 334 -5.27 2.25 -11.40
C MET A 334 -5.08 3.37 -10.38
N ASN A 335 -5.64 4.54 -10.66
CA ASN A 335 -5.76 5.58 -9.65
C ASN A 335 -6.54 5.04 -8.44
N ARG A 336 -6.03 5.32 -7.24
CA ARG A 336 -6.56 4.72 -6.01
C ARG A 336 -7.98 5.16 -5.67
N PHE A 337 -8.44 6.32 -6.16
CA PHE A 337 -9.68 6.95 -5.70
C PHE A 337 -10.75 7.11 -6.79
N ASP A 338 -10.39 7.41 -8.04
CA ASP A 338 -11.39 7.69 -9.07
C ASP A 338 -12.00 6.43 -9.71
N GLY A 339 -11.29 5.29 -9.73
CA GLY A 339 -11.76 4.06 -10.37
C GLY A 339 -11.78 4.08 -11.90
N GLU A 340 -11.27 5.15 -12.52
CA GLU A 340 -11.38 5.39 -13.95
C GLU A 340 -10.03 5.60 -14.64
N THR A 341 -9.06 6.18 -13.92
CA THR A 341 -7.77 6.53 -14.49
C THR A 341 -6.81 5.35 -14.37
N LEU A 342 -6.31 4.88 -15.51
CA LEU A 342 -5.27 3.87 -15.60
C LEU A 342 -3.92 4.54 -15.84
N TYR A 343 -2.88 4.11 -15.13
CA TYR A 343 -1.49 4.49 -15.38
C TYR A 343 -0.78 3.35 -16.09
N LEU A 344 -0.15 3.69 -17.21
CA LEU A 344 0.53 2.79 -18.10
C LEU A 344 1.96 3.32 -18.34
N SER A 345 2.92 2.42 -18.45
CA SER A 345 4.24 2.73 -18.98
C SER A 345 4.27 2.42 -20.46
N SER A 346 4.83 3.31 -21.27
CA SER A 346 4.90 3.09 -22.71
C SER A 346 6.23 3.48 -23.37
N GLU A 347 6.62 2.74 -24.41
CA GLU A 347 7.86 2.91 -25.19
C GLU A 347 7.58 3.42 -26.62
N ASN A 348 8.30 4.47 -27.05
CA ASN A 348 8.06 5.15 -28.33
C ASN A 348 9.02 4.67 -29.44
N HIS A 349 8.49 4.52 -30.66
CA HIS A 349 9.20 4.09 -31.88
C HIS A 349 10.42 4.91 -32.31
N LYS A 350 10.46 6.23 -32.04
CA LYS A 350 11.37 7.16 -32.75
C LYS A 350 12.48 7.78 -31.88
N ARG A 351 12.48 7.55 -30.57
CA ARG A 351 13.43 8.17 -29.63
C ARG A 351 13.93 7.12 -28.65
N GLN A 352 15.21 6.74 -28.80
CA GLN A 352 16.02 5.91 -27.88
C GLN A 352 15.30 5.49 -26.58
N LYS A 353 14.79 4.24 -26.52
CA LYS A 353 14.45 3.43 -25.32
C LYS A 353 14.01 4.16 -24.04
N ARG A 354 13.26 5.27 -24.13
CA ARG A 354 12.82 6.06 -22.97
C ARG A 354 11.35 5.82 -22.75
N LYS A 355 11.02 5.00 -21.75
CA LYS A 355 9.63 4.81 -21.35
C LYS A 355 9.07 6.08 -20.70
N ARG A 356 7.79 6.33 -20.94
CA ARG A 356 7.03 7.48 -20.44
C ARG A 356 5.81 7.00 -19.67
N LEU A 357 5.37 7.81 -18.70
CA LEU A 357 4.08 7.63 -18.07
C LEU A 357 2.99 8.11 -19.01
N VAL A 358 2.01 7.26 -19.22
CA VAL A 358 0.81 7.57 -19.97
C VAL A 358 -0.37 7.23 -19.06
N SER A 359 -1.42 8.05 -19.11
CA SER A 359 -2.69 7.69 -18.50
C SER A 359 -3.77 7.53 -19.55
N THR A 360 -4.79 6.75 -19.23
CA THR A 360 -6.02 6.69 -20.01
C THR A 360 -7.20 6.59 -19.06
N ASN A 361 -8.34 7.15 -19.44
CA ASN A 361 -9.57 7.01 -18.68
C ASN A 361 -10.44 5.92 -19.32
N LEU A 362 -10.98 5.03 -18.48
CA LEU A 362 -11.82 3.90 -18.92
C LEU A 362 -13.00 4.30 -19.81
N TYR A 363 -13.55 5.50 -19.64
CA TYR A 363 -14.72 5.99 -20.37
C TYR A 363 -14.38 6.84 -21.59
N ASN A 364 -13.14 7.35 -21.69
CA ASN A 364 -12.73 8.22 -22.80
C ASN A 364 -12.22 7.44 -24.02
N LYS A 365 -12.76 6.24 -24.26
CA LYS A 365 -12.46 5.35 -25.39
C LYS A 365 -10.95 5.16 -25.64
N GLY A 366 -10.14 5.06 -24.60
CA GLY A 366 -8.71 4.78 -24.72
C GLY A 366 -7.84 5.95 -25.17
N LYS A 367 -8.33 7.20 -25.18
CA LYS A 367 -7.45 8.37 -25.40
C LYS A 367 -6.34 8.39 -24.37
N LEU A 368 -5.10 8.53 -24.85
CA LEU A 368 -3.91 8.56 -24.02
C LEU A 368 -3.52 9.99 -23.66
N GLY A 369 -3.39 10.26 -22.36
CA GLY A 369 -2.76 11.45 -21.83
C GLY A 369 -1.28 11.18 -21.56
N LEU A 370 -0.39 11.90 -22.24
CA LEU A 370 1.05 11.80 -21.98
C LEU A 370 1.43 12.67 -20.78
N HIS A 371 2.18 12.10 -19.84
CA HIS A 371 2.66 12.84 -18.67
C HIS A 371 4.17 13.13 -18.75
N ASN A 372 4.53 14.34 -18.36
CA ASN A 372 5.88 14.72 -18.00
C ASN A 372 6.29 14.02 -16.70
N LYS A 373 7.60 14.04 -16.39
CA LYS A 373 8.13 13.44 -15.15
C LYS A 373 7.56 14.07 -13.88
N LEU A 374 7.11 15.32 -13.95
CA LEU A 374 6.58 16.08 -12.84
C LEU A 374 5.52 17.04 -13.35
N GLU A 375 4.31 16.96 -12.81
CA GLU A 375 3.16 17.76 -13.22
C GLU A 375 2.34 18.18 -12.01
N ARG A 376 1.73 19.37 -12.09
CA ARG A 376 0.68 19.82 -11.18
C ARG A 376 -0.66 19.47 -11.80
N THR A 377 -1.48 18.73 -11.06
CA THR A 377 -2.85 18.41 -11.45
C THR A 377 -3.78 19.59 -11.12
N SER A 378 -4.98 19.59 -11.70
CA SER A 378 -5.97 20.66 -11.54
C SER A 378 -6.48 20.80 -10.10
N ASP A 379 -6.43 19.73 -9.32
CA ASP A 379 -6.76 19.70 -7.89
C ASP A 379 -5.56 20.08 -6.99
N GLY A 380 -4.47 20.58 -7.58
CA GLY A 380 -3.30 21.07 -6.85
C GLY A 380 -2.32 19.99 -6.40
N LEU A 381 -2.62 18.71 -6.63
CA LEU A 381 -1.68 17.61 -6.39
C LEU A 381 -0.50 17.67 -7.36
N THR A 382 0.57 17.01 -6.97
CA THR A 382 1.74 16.80 -7.81
C THR A 382 1.79 15.34 -8.22
N LEU A 383 1.70 15.09 -9.53
CA LEU A 383 1.97 13.82 -10.17
C LEU A 383 3.46 13.77 -10.51
N SER A 384 4.17 12.75 -10.04
CA SER A 384 5.53 12.49 -10.48
C SER A 384 5.72 11.06 -10.94
N PHE A 385 6.60 10.90 -11.93
CA PHE A 385 6.97 9.63 -12.51
C PHE A 385 8.48 9.48 -12.54
N THR A 386 8.96 8.40 -11.92
CA THR A 386 10.38 8.03 -11.94
C THR A 386 10.49 6.54 -12.27
N MET A 387 10.95 6.23 -13.48
CA MET A 387 11.40 4.87 -13.79
C MET A 387 12.91 4.85 -13.95
N ALA A 388 13.61 4.11 -13.09
CA ALA A 388 15.00 3.74 -13.35
C ALA A 388 15.05 2.71 -14.50
N SER A 389 16.10 2.79 -15.33
CA SER A 389 16.34 1.85 -16.43
C SER A 389 16.45 0.40 -15.96
N SER A 390 16.92 0.16 -14.74
CA SER A 390 17.09 -1.18 -14.14
C SER A 390 15.78 -1.90 -13.80
N ILE A 391 14.68 -1.16 -13.58
CA ILE A 391 13.34 -1.75 -13.44
C ILE A 391 13.01 -2.50 -14.74
N MET A 392 13.34 -1.90 -15.89
CA MET A 392 12.82 -2.37 -17.17
C MET A 392 13.55 -3.56 -17.79
N GLU A 393 14.86 -3.71 -17.55
CA GLU A 393 15.60 -4.88 -18.08
C GLU A 393 15.23 -6.19 -17.36
N ARG A 394 14.57 -6.10 -16.19
CA ARG A 394 14.23 -7.27 -15.36
C ARG A 394 12.75 -7.46 -15.04
N SER A 395 11.87 -6.45 -15.18
CA SER A 395 10.53 -6.51 -14.58
C SER A 395 9.36 -6.12 -15.50
N ILE A 396 9.14 -6.89 -16.56
CA ILE A 396 7.82 -6.91 -17.22
C ILE A 396 6.97 -8.10 -16.71
N TYR A 397 7.61 -9.09 -16.07
CA TYR A 397 7.08 -10.43 -15.94
C TYR A 397 6.90 -10.93 -14.50
N ASP A 398 7.27 -10.11 -13.51
CA ASP A 398 7.44 -10.49 -12.09
C ASP A 398 7.07 -9.32 -11.15
N SER A 399 6.08 -8.51 -11.54
CA SER A 399 5.88 -7.17 -10.99
C SER A 399 5.57 -7.18 -9.47
N GLU A 400 6.57 -6.91 -8.65
CA GLU A 400 6.46 -6.59 -7.22
C GLU A 400 5.99 -5.13 -7.01
N LEU A 401 4.97 -4.71 -7.77
CA LEU A 401 4.36 -3.40 -7.60
C LEU A 401 3.39 -3.43 -6.42
N CYS A 402 3.59 -2.51 -5.49
CA CYS A 402 2.76 -2.35 -4.30
C CYS A 402 2.23 -0.92 -4.25
N THR A 403 0.97 -0.77 -3.84
CA THR A 403 0.42 0.57 -3.59
C THR A 403 0.67 0.96 -2.13
N PHE A 404 1.24 2.14 -1.91
CA PHE A 404 1.37 2.75 -0.59
C PHE A 404 0.47 3.97 -0.49
N VAL A 405 -0.44 4.00 0.48
CA VAL A 405 -1.46 5.05 0.59
C VAL A 405 -1.43 5.63 1.99
N LEU A 406 -1.56 6.96 2.09
CA LEU A 406 -1.79 7.58 3.38
C LEU A 406 -3.28 7.56 3.76
N PRO A 407 -3.61 7.24 5.02
CA PRO A 407 -4.98 7.28 5.48
C PRO A 407 -5.47 8.73 5.56
N ARG A 408 -6.78 8.93 5.62
CA ARG A 408 -7.36 10.28 5.80
C ARG A 408 -7.18 10.84 7.23
N TRP A 409 -6.59 10.05 8.13
CA TRP A 409 -6.27 10.46 9.50
C TRP A 409 -4.97 9.82 9.97
N LEU A 410 -4.15 10.55 10.72
CA LEU A 410 -2.90 10.01 11.29
C LEU A 410 -3.19 9.04 12.44
N TYR A 411 -3.00 7.75 12.19
CA TYR A 411 -3.13 6.71 13.21
C TYR A 411 -1.90 6.60 14.11
N ARG A 412 -2.13 6.28 15.38
CA ARG A 412 -1.08 5.72 16.25
C ARG A 412 -0.85 4.27 15.84
N ILE A 413 0.39 3.83 15.87
CA ILE A 413 0.72 2.41 15.67
C ILE A 413 0.23 1.67 16.93
N PRO A 414 -0.67 0.69 16.81
CA PRO A 414 -1.06 -0.14 17.95
C PRO A 414 0.17 -0.78 18.58
N SER A 415 0.34 -0.60 19.88
CA SER A 415 1.39 -1.23 20.68
C SER A 415 0.73 -1.76 21.95
N SER A 416 1.40 -2.70 22.64
CA SER A 416 0.95 -3.13 23.97
C SER A 416 0.57 -1.92 24.83
N PRO A 417 -0.51 -1.98 25.61
CA PRO A 417 -0.69 -1.05 26.71
C PRO A 417 0.59 -1.11 27.55
N SER A 418 1.25 0.04 27.67
CA SER A 418 2.42 0.25 28.53
C SER A 418 2.01 0.26 29.99
#